data_AF-A0AAW4H6U1-F1
#
_entry.id   AF-A0AAW4H6U1-F1
#
_cell.length_a   1.000
_cell.length_b   1.000
_cell.length_c   1.000
_cell.angle_alpha   90.00
_cell.angle_beta   90.00
_cell.angle_gamma   90.00
#
_symmetry.space_group_name_H-M   'P 1'
#
loop_
_entity.id
_entity.type
_entity.pdbx_description
1 polymer ?
#
loop_
_entity_poly.entity_id
_entity_poly.type
_entity_poly.pdbx_seq_one_letter_code
_entity_poly.pdbx_strand_id
1 'polypeptide(L)'
;MSKVSIVYIGPKPKKKDTVTGSRLVFPRHIPVLVDEDIAYQLLDFPSVWITQGELDNHLKIVDEREQAEARKRQAKEEAERAEQLEASMVVTLNSEEIDLAKLNSAKLKTLIAANELDIAPKSAQEDVDTFRLRVRDHIRGLEAQGEEA
;
A
#
# COMPACT_ATOMS: atom_id res chain seq x y z
N MET A 1 40.62 21.43 -24.02
CA MET A 1 40.08 20.29 -23.26
C MET A 1 38.58 20.34 -23.36
N SER A 2 37.95 19.28 -23.85
CA SER A 2 36.49 19.18 -23.93
C SER A 2 35.94 18.98 -22.51
N LYS A 3 34.81 19.64 -22.20
CA LYS A 3 34.13 19.52 -20.89
C LYS A 3 32.75 18.91 -21.11
N VAL A 4 32.36 18.02 -20.21
CA VAL A 4 31.04 17.35 -20.23
C VAL A 4 30.31 17.68 -18.92
N SER A 5 28.99 17.88 -19.00
CA SER A 5 28.15 18.19 -17.85
C SER A 5 27.56 16.90 -17.26
N ILE A 6 28.03 16.51 -16.08
CA ILE A 6 27.64 15.28 -15.37
C ILE A 6 26.79 15.62 -14.16
N VAL A 7 25.76 14.82 -13.90
CA VAL A 7 24.82 14.98 -12.79
C VAL A 7 24.85 13.75 -11.88
N TYR A 8 24.89 13.98 -10.57
CA TYR A 8 24.73 12.93 -9.55
C TYR A 8 23.25 12.64 -9.27
N ILE A 9 22.82 11.38 -9.39
CA ILE A 9 21.42 10.96 -9.15
C ILE A 9 21.23 9.98 -7.98
N GLY A 10 22.30 9.69 -7.24
CA GLY A 10 22.22 8.77 -6.12
C GLY A 10 21.45 9.33 -4.92
N PRO A 11 21.25 8.52 -3.86
CA PRO A 11 20.33 8.85 -2.77
C PRO A 11 20.83 9.97 -1.83
N LYS A 12 22.14 10.22 -1.78
CA LYS A 12 22.74 11.19 -0.86
C LYS A 12 22.65 12.61 -1.43
N PRO A 13 22.69 13.68 -0.62
CA PRO A 13 22.66 15.06 -1.13
C PRO A 13 23.92 15.44 -1.90
N LYS A 14 25.05 14.77 -1.66
CA LYS A 14 26.32 15.01 -2.34
C LYS A 14 27.14 13.74 -2.45
N LYS A 15 27.94 13.63 -3.51
CA LYS A 15 28.91 12.55 -3.71
C LYS A 15 30.28 13.10 -4.04
N LYS A 16 31.30 12.63 -3.31
CA LYS A 16 32.69 12.85 -3.66
C LYS A 16 33.10 11.80 -4.69
N ASP A 17 33.84 12.20 -5.71
CA ASP A 17 34.38 11.29 -6.70
C ASP A 17 35.48 10.43 -6.10
N THR A 18 35.18 9.14 -6.05
CA THR A 18 36.10 8.06 -5.68
C THR A 18 36.33 7.11 -6.85
N VAL A 19 35.68 7.31 -7.99
CA VAL A 19 35.79 6.48 -9.18
C VAL A 19 37.09 6.82 -9.92
N THR A 20 37.30 8.11 -10.21
CA THR A 20 38.49 8.56 -10.93
C THR A 20 39.59 9.10 -10.01
N GLY A 21 39.26 9.33 -8.73
CA GLY A 21 40.17 9.94 -7.77
C GLY A 21 40.33 11.46 -7.93
N SER A 22 39.54 12.11 -8.79
CA SER A 22 39.58 13.57 -9.05
C SER A 22 39.34 14.45 -7.81
N ARG A 23 38.78 13.87 -6.73
CA ARG A 23 38.33 14.56 -5.50
C ARG A 23 37.23 15.61 -5.73
N LEU A 24 36.63 15.65 -6.92
CA LEU A 24 35.47 16.49 -7.22
C LEU A 24 34.27 16.13 -6.32
N VAL A 25 33.41 17.10 -6.06
CA VAL A 25 32.19 16.91 -5.27
C VAL A 25 30.99 17.31 -6.11
N PHE A 26 30.05 16.40 -6.22
CA PHE A 26 28.85 16.54 -7.02
C PHE A 26 27.63 16.63 -6.12
N PRO A 27 26.94 17.78 -6.07
CA PRO A 27 25.64 17.87 -5.44
C PRO A 27 24.59 17.08 -6.23
N ARG A 28 23.60 16.53 -5.54
CA ARG A 28 22.55 15.73 -6.16
C ARG A 28 21.69 16.59 -7.08
N HIS A 29 21.45 16.09 -8.29
CA HIS A 29 20.65 16.73 -9.34
C HIS A 29 21.17 18.11 -9.80
N ILE A 30 22.43 18.44 -9.48
CA ILE A 30 23.08 19.66 -9.96
C ILE A 30 24.14 19.26 -10.99
N PRO A 31 24.10 19.82 -12.22
CA PRO A 31 25.12 19.56 -13.22
C PRO A 31 26.48 20.14 -12.83
N VAL A 32 27.54 19.37 -13.04
CA VAL A 32 28.93 19.75 -12.81
C VAL A 32 29.74 19.50 -14.07
N LEU A 33 30.46 20.54 -14.52
CA LEU A 33 31.36 20.44 -15.66
C LEU A 33 32.65 19.71 -15.26
N VAL A 34 32.97 18.64 -15.98
CA VAL A 34 34.17 17.82 -15.76
C VAL A 34 34.92 17.61 -17.06
N ASP A 35 36.19 17.24 -16.97
CA ASP A 35 36.96 16.82 -18.15
C ASP A 35 36.39 15.55 -18.75
N GLU A 36 36.53 15.43 -20.07
CA GLU A 36 35.94 14.34 -20.85
C GLU A 36 36.41 12.94 -20.42
N ASP A 37 37.69 12.80 -20.02
CA ASP A 37 38.26 11.56 -19.48
C ASP A 37 37.64 11.13 -18.14
N ILE A 38 37.32 12.11 -17.28
CA ILE A 38 36.59 11.89 -16.03
C ILE A 38 35.13 11.54 -16.35
N ALA A 39 34.51 12.26 -17.27
CA ALA A 39 33.12 12.07 -17.65
C ALA A 39 32.83 10.64 -18.11
N TYR A 40 33.64 10.11 -19.03
CA TYR A 40 33.45 8.75 -19.54
C TYR A 40 33.51 7.70 -18.42
N GLN A 41 34.47 7.83 -17.50
CA GLN A 41 34.58 6.91 -16.35
C GLN A 41 33.41 7.01 -15.37
N LEU A 42 32.84 8.20 -15.18
CA LEU A 42 31.67 8.37 -14.33
C LEU A 42 30.42 7.77 -14.99
N LEU A 43 30.27 7.94 -16.31
CA LEU A 43 29.12 7.43 -17.08
C LEU A 43 29.07 5.90 -17.19
N ASP A 44 30.16 5.18 -16.86
CA ASP A 44 30.14 3.73 -16.66
C ASP A 44 29.24 3.28 -15.49
N PHE A 45 28.82 4.23 -14.62
CA PHE A 45 27.92 3.97 -13.49
C PHE A 45 26.61 4.75 -13.65
N PRO A 46 25.73 4.36 -14.59
CA PRO A 46 24.50 5.10 -14.93
C PRO A 46 23.45 5.14 -13.80
N SER A 47 23.59 4.28 -12.79
CA SER A 47 22.77 4.32 -11.57
C SER A 47 23.19 5.40 -10.57
N VAL A 48 24.32 6.05 -10.80
CA VAL A 48 24.93 7.06 -9.93
C VAL A 48 25.11 8.38 -10.68
N TRP A 49 25.48 8.32 -11.95
CA TRP A 49 25.86 9.45 -12.77
C TRP A 49 25.15 9.40 -14.11
N ILE A 50 24.67 10.54 -14.58
CA ILE A 50 24.07 10.70 -15.91
C ILE A 50 24.56 12.01 -16.53
N THR A 51 24.31 12.21 -17.81
CA THR A 51 24.53 13.51 -18.44
C THR A 51 23.42 14.49 -18.06
N GLN A 52 23.69 15.79 -18.15
CA GLN A 52 22.68 16.82 -17.90
C GLN A 52 21.42 16.66 -18.75
N GLY A 53 21.55 16.23 -20.01
CA GLY A 53 20.41 16.06 -20.92
C GLY A 53 19.44 14.95 -20.50
N GLU A 54 19.89 14.01 -19.66
CA GLU A 54 19.08 12.89 -19.18
C GLU A 54 18.34 13.20 -17.88
N LEU A 55 18.68 14.31 -17.20
CA LEU A 55 18.18 14.63 -15.86
C LEU A 55 16.65 14.71 -15.81
N ASP A 56 16.05 15.46 -16.73
CA ASP A 56 14.59 15.65 -16.75
C ASP A 56 13.85 14.32 -16.97
N ASN A 57 14.37 13.47 -17.85
CA ASN A 57 13.77 12.16 -18.12
C ASN A 57 13.92 11.22 -16.91
N HIS A 58 15.11 11.20 -16.29
CA HIS A 58 15.35 10.42 -15.08
C HIS A 58 14.39 10.83 -13.95
N LEU A 59 14.20 12.13 -13.72
CA LEU A 59 13.29 12.62 -12.67
C LEU A 59 11.83 12.21 -12.94
N LYS A 60 11.37 12.26 -14.19
CA LYS A 60 10.03 11.78 -14.57
C LYS A 60 9.85 10.29 -14.31
N ILE A 61 10.81 9.46 -14.73
CA ILE A 61 10.76 8.01 -14.52
C ILE A 61 10.73 7.67 -13.03
N VAL A 62 11.52 8.38 -12.21
CA VAL A 62 11.54 8.19 -10.76
C VAL A 62 10.19 8.54 -10.14
N ASP A 63 9.63 9.70 -10.47
CA ASP A 63 8.31 10.13 -9.97
C ASP A 63 7.20 9.15 -10.39
N GLU A 64 7.16 8.75 -11.67
CA GLU A 64 6.18 7.78 -12.17
C GLU A 64 6.27 6.43 -11.44
N ARG A 65 7.49 5.96 -11.17
CA ARG A 65 7.74 4.72 -10.42
C ARG A 65 7.27 4.85 -8.97
N GLU A 66 7.62 5.95 -8.29
CA GLU A 66 7.20 6.20 -6.91
C GLU A 66 5.66 6.27 -6.80
N GLN A 67 5.00 6.93 -7.74
CA GLN A 67 3.54 6.98 -7.79
C GLN A 67 2.91 5.62 -8.07
N ALA A 68 3.50 4.81 -8.97
CA ALA A 68 3.02 3.47 -9.26
C ALA A 68 3.16 2.52 -8.04
N GLU A 69 4.28 2.61 -7.32
CA GLU A 69 4.50 1.86 -6.08
C GLU A 69 3.54 2.29 -4.98
N ALA A 70 3.28 3.60 -4.84
CA ALA A 70 2.29 4.12 -3.89
C ALA A 70 0.87 3.60 -4.20
N ARG A 71 0.44 3.64 -5.47
CA ARG A 71 -0.85 3.08 -5.90
C ARG A 71 -0.95 1.58 -5.63
N LYS A 72 0.10 0.82 -5.93
CA LYS A 72 0.14 -0.63 -5.67
C LYS A 72 0.05 -0.94 -4.18
N ARG A 73 0.71 -0.14 -3.34
CA ARG A 73 0.65 -0.27 -1.88
C ARG A 73 -0.75 0.02 -1.36
N GLN A 74 -1.38 1.10 -1.80
CA GLN A 74 -2.75 1.44 -1.42
C GLN A 74 -3.74 0.34 -1.80
N ALA A 75 -3.67 -0.15 -3.05
CA ALA A 75 -4.53 -1.24 -3.50
C ALA A 75 -4.34 -2.54 -2.69
N LYS A 76 -3.10 -2.84 -2.27
CA LYS A 76 -2.81 -3.98 -1.39
C LYS A 76 -3.39 -3.79 0.01
N GLU A 77 -3.21 -2.61 0.60
CA GLU A 77 -3.74 -2.29 1.93
C GLU A 77 -5.28 -2.29 1.95
N GLU A 78 -5.92 -1.82 0.89
CA GLU A 78 -7.38 -1.85 0.73
C GLU A 78 -7.90 -3.29 0.56
N ALA A 79 -7.25 -4.09 -0.29
CA ALA A 79 -7.59 -5.50 -0.45
C ALA A 79 -7.41 -6.29 0.87
N GLU A 80 -6.31 -6.07 1.59
CA GLU A 80 -6.07 -6.69 2.91
C GLU A 80 -7.13 -6.26 3.93
N ARG A 81 -7.56 -4.99 3.92
CA ARG A 81 -8.63 -4.51 4.80
C ARG A 81 -9.98 -5.14 4.44
N ALA A 82 -10.30 -5.24 3.16
CA ALA A 82 -11.53 -5.89 2.70
C ALA A 82 -11.54 -7.37 3.09
N GLU A 83 -10.44 -8.09 2.89
CA GLU A 83 -10.29 -9.50 3.30
C GLU A 83 -10.41 -9.66 4.82
N GLN A 84 -9.82 -8.76 5.61
CA GLN A 84 -9.96 -8.77 7.07
C GLN A 84 -11.40 -8.49 7.52
N LEU A 85 -12.11 -7.57 6.86
CA LEU A 85 -13.50 -7.28 7.14
C LEU A 85 -14.39 -8.48 6.79
N GLU A 86 -14.15 -9.11 5.63
CA GLU A 86 -14.85 -10.33 5.22
C GLU A 86 -14.55 -11.53 6.12
N ALA A 87 -13.32 -11.67 6.62
CA ALA A 87 -12.96 -12.73 7.56
C ALA A 87 -13.46 -12.45 8.99
N SER A 88 -13.67 -11.20 9.35
CA SER A 88 -14.13 -10.82 10.68
C SER A 88 -15.54 -11.37 10.96
N MET A 89 -15.71 -11.96 12.15
CA MET A 89 -17.00 -12.38 12.71
C MET A 89 -17.55 -11.35 13.72
N VAL A 90 -16.92 -10.19 13.81
CA VAL A 90 -17.41 -9.07 14.62
C VAL A 90 -18.41 -8.28 13.78
N VAL A 91 -19.56 -8.01 14.39
CA VAL A 91 -20.63 -7.17 13.84
C VAL A 91 -21.03 -6.14 14.89
N THR A 92 -21.50 -4.97 14.46
CA THR A 92 -22.07 -3.99 15.40
C THR A 92 -23.59 -4.14 15.37
N LEU A 93 -24.20 -4.18 16.56
CA LEU A 93 -25.65 -4.22 16.69
C LEU A 93 -26.02 -3.32 17.86
N ASN A 94 -26.88 -2.31 17.62
CA ASN A 94 -27.24 -1.29 18.61
C ASN A 94 -26.03 -0.59 19.26
N SER A 95 -25.01 -0.27 18.47
CA SER A 95 -23.75 0.33 18.94
C SER A 95 -22.89 -0.55 19.86
N GLU A 96 -23.18 -1.86 19.94
CA GLU A 96 -22.35 -2.84 20.62
C GLU A 96 -21.63 -3.75 19.61
N GLU A 97 -20.33 -3.95 19.78
CA GLU A 97 -19.55 -4.91 19.01
C GLU A 97 -19.75 -6.33 19.54
N ILE A 98 -20.27 -7.22 18.70
CA ILE A 98 -20.55 -8.61 19.05
C ILE A 98 -19.68 -9.53 18.18
N ASP A 99 -18.84 -10.32 18.83
CA ASP A 99 -18.04 -11.37 18.19
C ASP A 99 -18.85 -12.67 18.06
N LEU A 100 -19.38 -12.92 16.85
CA LEU A 100 -20.22 -14.08 16.56
C LEU A 100 -19.44 -15.41 16.66
N ALA A 101 -18.11 -15.41 16.54
CA ALA A 101 -17.29 -16.62 16.66
C ALA A 101 -17.33 -17.18 18.09
N LYS A 102 -17.51 -16.32 19.10
CA LYS A 102 -17.66 -16.72 20.51
C LYS A 102 -19.06 -17.24 20.87
N LEU A 103 -20.03 -17.08 19.98
CA LEU A 103 -21.41 -17.49 20.22
C LEU A 103 -21.66 -18.89 19.65
N ASN A 104 -22.29 -19.75 20.46
CA ASN A 104 -22.81 -21.03 19.99
C ASN A 104 -24.24 -20.88 19.46
N SER A 105 -24.83 -21.93 18.88
CA SER A 105 -26.17 -21.86 18.29
C SER A 105 -27.27 -21.43 19.26
N ALA A 106 -27.15 -21.71 20.56
CA ALA A 106 -28.12 -21.26 21.55
C ALA A 106 -28.02 -19.75 21.79
N LYS A 107 -26.81 -19.22 21.97
CA LYS A 107 -26.56 -17.78 22.14
C LYS A 107 -26.93 -16.98 20.89
N LEU A 108 -26.67 -17.53 19.70
CA LEU A 108 -27.08 -16.90 18.43
C LEU A 108 -28.61 -16.79 18.32
N LYS A 109 -29.36 -17.83 18.71
CA LYS A 109 -30.83 -17.77 18.76
C LYS A 109 -31.33 -16.71 19.75
N THR A 110 -30.71 -16.61 20.92
CA THR A 110 -31.05 -15.56 21.90
C THR A 110 -30.79 -14.17 21.34
N LEU A 111 -29.66 -13.97 20.64
CA LEU A 111 -29.34 -12.70 20.00
C LEU A 111 -30.36 -12.30 18.93
N ILE A 112 -30.73 -13.24 18.06
CA ILE A 112 -31.74 -13.04 17.01
C ILE A 112 -33.09 -12.64 17.63
N ALA A 113 -33.54 -13.37 18.65
CA ALA A 113 -34.81 -13.09 19.31
C ALA A 113 -34.80 -11.77 20.08
N ALA A 114 -33.69 -11.45 20.77
CA ALA A 114 -33.57 -10.22 21.56
C ALA A 114 -33.55 -8.94 20.70
N ASN A 115 -33.09 -9.05 19.46
CA ASN A 115 -33.02 -7.93 18.52
C ASN A 115 -34.06 -8.02 17.40
N GLU A 116 -35.03 -8.94 17.52
CA GLU A 116 -36.11 -9.17 16.55
C GLU A 116 -35.62 -9.30 15.10
N LEU A 117 -34.45 -9.93 14.90
CA LEU A 117 -33.85 -10.07 13.57
C LEU A 117 -34.65 -11.08 12.73
N ASP A 118 -34.97 -10.72 11.49
CA ASP A 118 -35.73 -11.56 10.56
C ASP A 118 -34.81 -12.62 9.90
N ILE A 119 -34.33 -13.55 10.74
CA ILE A 119 -33.42 -14.63 10.35
C ILE A 119 -34.05 -15.96 10.72
N ALA A 120 -34.23 -16.83 9.72
CA ALA A 120 -34.75 -18.18 9.95
C ALA A 120 -33.86 -18.94 10.97
N PRO A 121 -34.43 -19.72 11.89
CA PRO A 121 -33.64 -20.48 12.86
C PRO A 121 -32.73 -21.51 12.17
N LYS A 122 -31.61 -21.83 12.82
CA LYS A 122 -30.67 -22.85 12.33
C LYS A 122 -31.38 -24.17 12.01
N SER A 123 -31.16 -24.71 10.81
CA SER A 123 -31.72 -26.01 10.42
C SER A 123 -30.98 -27.17 11.10
N ALA A 124 -31.58 -28.37 11.09
CA ALA A 124 -30.94 -29.55 11.67
C ALA A 124 -29.67 -30.00 10.91
N GLN A 125 -29.56 -29.67 9.61
CA GLN A 125 -28.45 -30.06 8.74
C GLN A 125 -27.38 -28.97 8.57
N GLU A 126 -27.70 -27.71 8.91
CA GLU A 126 -26.76 -26.59 8.85
C GLU A 126 -25.72 -26.73 9.98
N ASP A 127 -24.45 -26.43 9.71
CA ASP A 127 -23.43 -26.36 10.75
C ASP A 127 -23.49 -25.00 11.49
N VAL A 128 -22.71 -24.85 12.56
CA VAL A 128 -22.75 -23.62 13.38
C VAL A 128 -22.04 -22.46 12.68
N ASP A 129 -21.02 -22.73 11.88
CA ASP A 129 -20.23 -21.70 11.20
C ASP A 129 -21.00 -21.11 10.01
N THR A 130 -21.69 -21.94 9.22
CA THR A 130 -22.63 -21.47 8.20
C THR A 130 -23.74 -20.62 8.81
N PHE A 131 -24.27 -21.03 9.97
CA PHE A 131 -25.28 -20.23 10.67
C PHE A 131 -24.72 -18.89 11.15
N ARG A 132 -23.48 -18.84 11.65
CA ARG A 132 -22.80 -17.59 12.03
C ARG A 132 -22.62 -16.65 10.83
N LEU A 133 -22.20 -17.17 9.68
CA LEU A 133 -22.06 -16.38 8.45
C LEU A 133 -23.38 -15.75 8.03
N ARG A 134 -24.47 -16.52 8.04
CA ARG A 134 -25.81 -16.00 7.70
C ARG A 134 -26.27 -14.90 8.65
N VAL A 135 -26.01 -15.05 9.96
CA VAL A 135 -26.34 -14.03 10.95
C VAL A 135 -25.50 -12.77 10.74
N ARG A 136 -24.19 -12.94 10.50
CA ARG A 136 -23.25 -11.85 10.22
C ARG A 136 -23.69 -11.04 9.00
N ASP A 137 -23.96 -11.71 7.89
CA ASP A 137 -24.29 -11.06 6.62
C ASP A 137 -25.63 -10.33 6.70
N HIS A 138 -26.60 -10.87 7.45
CA HIS A 138 -27.86 -10.18 7.72
C HIS A 138 -27.66 -8.91 8.54
N ILE A 139 -26.91 -8.98 9.65
CA ILE A 139 -26.65 -7.80 10.50
C ILE A 139 -25.90 -6.72 9.72
N ARG A 140 -24.85 -7.09 8.98
CA ARG A 140 -24.10 -6.15 8.12
C ARG A 140 -24.96 -5.56 7.00
N GLY A 141 -25.90 -6.33 6.46
CA GLY A 141 -26.87 -5.84 5.48
C GLY A 141 -27.82 -4.79 6.07
N LEU A 142 -28.20 -4.92 7.35
CA LEU A 142 -29.00 -3.92 8.06
C LEU A 142 -28.20 -2.64 8.35
N GLU A 143 -26.93 -2.78 8.76
CA GLU A 143 -26.03 -1.63 8.99
C GLU A 143 -25.87 -0.80 7.70
N ALA A 144 -25.60 -1.46 6.57
CA ALA A 144 -25.45 -0.78 5.28
C ALA A 144 -26.73 -0.06 4.81
N GLN A 145 -27.91 -0.58 5.16
CA GLN A 145 -29.19 0.05 4.83
C GLN A 145 -29.58 1.18 5.80
N GLY A 146 -29.07 1.15 7.04
CA GLY A 146 -29.32 2.17 8.05
C GLY A 146 -28.46 3.44 7.90
N GLU A 147 -27.31 3.35 7.23
CA GLU A 147 -26.44 4.50 6.94
C GLU A 147 -26.88 5.35 5.72
N GLU A 148 -27.82 4.87 4.90
CA GLU A 148 -28.34 5.57 3.72
C GLU A 148 -29.59 6.44 3.99
N ALA A 149 -30.00 6.64 5.25
CA ALA A 149 -31.22 7.36 5.64
C ALA A 149 -30.96 8.67 6.42
#